data_AF-A0A2E9YUM3-F1
#
_entry.id   AF-A0A2E9YUM3-F1
#
_cell.length_a   1.000
_cell.length_b   1.000
_cell.length_c   1.000
_cell.angle_alpha   90.00
_cell.angle_beta   90.00
_cell.angle_gamma   90.00
#
_symmetry.space_group_name_H-M   'P 1'
#
loop_
_entity.id
_entity.type
_entity.pdbx_description
1 polymer ?
#
loop_
_entity_poly.entity_id
_entity_poly.type
_entity_poly.pdbx_seq_one_letter_code
_entity_poly.pdbx_strand_id
1 'polypeptide(L)'
;MSEHDPSSCHVCGRRAIGVSAHDNPPRWLCRECVDIIEHIRSVKRLDAYELKARAGGMEAAGAVIERYGTDLGAYEESQALELCGAIWRGCADELRRIIVDDQAPF
;
A
#
# COMPACT_ATOMS: atom_id res chain seq x y z
N MET A 1 41.53 1.28 2.72
CA MET A 1 40.07 0.99 2.79
C MET A 1 39.37 2.24 2.30
N SER A 2 38.71 2.19 1.15
CA SER A 2 38.02 3.37 0.58
C SER A 2 36.83 3.75 1.45
N GLU A 3 36.58 5.06 1.56
CA GLU A 3 35.56 5.75 2.39
C GLU A 3 34.08 5.37 2.09
N HIS A 4 33.85 4.34 1.27
CA HIS A 4 32.55 3.92 0.75
C HIS A 4 32.27 2.42 0.93
N ASP A 5 33.06 1.69 1.71
CA ASP A 5 32.69 0.32 2.07
C ASP A 5 31.57 0.37 3.13
N PRO A 6 30.34 -0.09 2.83
CA PRO A 6 29.22 -0.06 3.76
C PRO A 6 29.50 -1.01 4.92
N SER A 7 30.20 -0.52 5.94
CA SER A 7 30.73 -1.37 7.01
C SER A 7 29.66 -1.78 8.01
N SER A 8 28.62 -0.94 8.19
CA SER A 8 27.60 -1.13 9.23
C SER A 8 26.17 -0.96 8.71
N CYS A 9 25.31 -1.89 9.08
CA CYS A 9 23.87 -1.84 8.93
C CYS A 9 23.31 -0.66 9.75
N HIS A 10 22.50 0.17 9.11
CA HIS A 10 21.82 1.32 9.74
C HIS A 10 20.86 0.91 10.87
N VAL A 11 20.37 -0.33 10.87
CA VAL A 11 19.40 -0.82 11.86
C VAL A 11 20.09 -1.45 13.06
N CYS A 12 21.02 -2.37 12.84
CA CYS A 12 21.57 -3.23 13.90
C CYS A 12 23.10 -3.17 14.05
N GLY A 13 23.80 -2.37 13.23
CA GLY A 13 25.25 -2.21 13.29
C GLY A 13 26.10 -3.39 12.76
N ARG A 14 25.50 -4.52 12.37
CA ARG A 14 26.20 -5.66 11.73
C ARG A 14 26.76 -5.28 10.36
N ARG A 15 27.63 -6.12 9.79
CA ARG A 15 28.17 -5.91 8.43
C ARG A 15 27.05 -5.77 7.39
N ALA A 16 27.03 -4.64 6.68
CA ALA A 16 26.08 -4.43 5.60
C ALA A 16 26.49 -5.17 4.31
N ILE A 17 25.52 -5.40 3.43
CA ILE A 17 25.68 -6.20 2.20
C ILE A 17 25.56 -5.37 0.92
N GLY A 18 25.68 -4.05 1.01
CA GLY A 18 25.55 -3.15 -0.14
C GLY A 18 24.12 -2.94 -0.65
N VAL A 19 23.11 -3.32 0.14
CA VAL A 19 21.69 -3.00 -0.11
C VAL A 19 21.29 -1.82 0.77
N SER A 20 20.58 -0.85 0.22
CA SER A 20 20.18 0.37 0.93
C SER A 20 18.66 0.49 1.09
N ALA A 21 18.20 0.98 2.24
CA ALA A 21 16.80 1.31 2.47
C ALA A 21 16.38 2.68 1.89
N HIS A 22 17.35 3.51 1.49
CA HIS A 22 17.17 4.89 1.04
C HIS A 22 18.32 5.28 0.12
N ASP A 23 18.12 6.12 -0.89
CA ASP A 23 19.18 6.35 -1.88
C ASP A 23 20.17 7.46 -1.48
N ASN A 24 19.73 8.50 -0.77
CA ASN A 24 20.61 9.63 -0.40
C ASN A 24 20.25 10.30 0.96
N PRO A 25 21.13 10.26 1.99
CA PRO A 25 22.31 9.41 2.08
C PRO A 25 21.92 7.93 2.17
N PRO A 26 22.76 7.01 1.67
CA PRO A 26 22.44 5.59 1.68
C PRO A 26 22.36 5.03 3.09
N ARG A 27 21.28 4.30 3.39
CA ARG A 27 21.05 3.59 4.64
C ARG A 27 21.28 2.10 4.43
N TRP A 28 22.55 1.71 4.46
CA TRP A 28 22.98 0.33 4.20
C TRP A 28 22.42 -0.66 5.21
N LEU A 29 22.09 -1.86 4.75
CA LEU A 29 21.47 -2.92 5.55
C LEU A 29 22.30 -4.21 5.52
N CYS A 30 22.21 -4.99 6.59
CA CYS A 30 22.64 -6.40 6.59
C CYS A 30 21.50 -7.29 6.07
N ARG A 31 21.82 -8.56 5.76
CA ARG A 31 20.85 -9.55 5.23
C ARG A 31 19.60 -9.69 6.10
N GLU A 32 19.77 -9.88 7.41
CA GLU A 32 18.64 -10.06 8.34
C GLU A 32 17.69 -8.84 8.37
N CYS A 33 18.24 -7.63 8.35
CA CYS A 33 17.42 -6.41 8.36
C CYS A 33 16.74 -6.13 7.02
N VAL A 34 17.31 -6.58 5.89
CA VAL A 34 16.63 -6.54 4.57
C VAL A 34 15.36 -7.38 4.62
N ASP A 35 15.46 -8.64 5.07
CA ASP A 35 14.32 -9.55 5.11
C ASP A 35 13.18 -9.00 6.00
N ILE A 36 13.53 -8.43 7.16
CA ILE A 36 12.56 -7.79 8.07
C ILE A 36 11.89 -6.58 7.39
N ILE A 37 12.65 -5.71 6.73
CA ILE A 37 12.10 -4.52 6.07
C ILE A 37 11.20 -4.92 4.91
N GLU A 38 11.56 -5.94 4.13
CA GLU A 38 10.71 -6.43 3.05
C GLU A 38 9.40 -7.03 3.59
N HIS A 39 9.44 -7.74 4.72
CA HIS A 39 8.22 -8.19 5.40
C HIS A 39 7.35 -7.03 5.92
N ILE A 40 7.95 -5.99 6.51
CA ILE A 40 7.22 -4.78 6.92
C ILE A 40 6.63 -4.05 5.70
N ARG A 41 7.35 -4.04 4.57
CA ARG A 41 6.86 -3.43 3.33
C ARG A 41 5.72 -4.24 2.72
N SER A 42 5.76 -5.57 2.81
CA SER A 42 4.69 -6.41 2.28
C SER A 42 3.37 -6.18 3.02
N VAL A 43 3.38 -6.00 4.34
CA VAL A 43 2.14 -5.70 5.11
C VAL A 43 1.59 -4.29 4.89
N LYS A 44 2.38 -3.38 4.28
CA LYS A 44 1.96 -2.01 3.96
C LYS A 44 1.44 -1.85 2.54
N ARG A 45 1.68 -2.84 1.67
CA ARG A 45 1.21 -2.82 0.28
C ARG A 45 -0.11 -3.55 0.22
N LEU A 46 -0.99 -3.07 -0.65
CA LEU A 46 -2.17 -3.85 -1.01
C LEU A 46 -1.72 -5.15 -1.66
N ASP A 47 -2.23 -6.27 -1.17
CA ASP A 47 -2.01 -7.57 -1.78
C ASP A 47 -2.79 -7.72 -3.11
N ALA A 48 -2.63 -8.86 -3.78
CA ALA A 48 -3.29 -9.10 -5.08
C ALA A 48 -4.84 -9.11 -4.98
N TYR A 49 -5.39 -9.59 -3.87
CA TYR A 49 -6.83 -9.60 -3.62
C TYR A 49 -7.34 -8.20 -3.35
N GLU A 50 -6.64 -7.43 -2.53
CA GLU A 50 -6.95 -6.03 -2.21
C GLU A 50 -6.88 -5.14 -3.46
N LEU A 51 -5.90 -5.37 -4.33
CA LEU A 51 -5.79 -4.69 -5.63
C LEU A 51 -6.94 -5.03 -6.58
N LYS A 52 -7.44 -6.27 -6.58
CA LYS A 52 -8.63 -6.67 -7.35
C LYS A 52 -9.90 -6.04 -6.76
N ALA A 53 -9.99 -6.00 -5.43
CA ALA A 53 -11.15 -5.52 -4.70
C ALA A 53 -11.45 -4.02 -4.91
N ARG A 54 -10.46 -3.22 -5.34
CA ARG A 54 -10.68 -1.80 -5.68
C ARG A 54 -11.77 -1.56 -6.73
N ALA A 55 -12.08 -2.56 -7.56
CA ALA A 55 -13.16 -2.49 -8.54
C ALA A 55 -14.52 -2.26 -7.86
N GLY A 56 -14.79 -2.94 -6.74
CA GLY A 56 -16.03 -2.71 -5.96
C GLY A 56 -16.10 -1.31 -5.37
N GLY A 57 -14.96 -0.76 -4.92
CA GLY A 57 -14.88 0.64 -4.49
C GLY A 57 -15.17 1.64 -5.61
N MET A 58 -14.67 1.38 -6.82
CA MET A 58 -14.95 2.19 -8.01
C MET A 58 -16.43 2.16 -8.39
N GLU A 59 -17.06 0.98 -8.39
CA GLU A 59 -18.49 0.85 -8.66
C GLU A 59 -19.34 1.58 -7.62
N ALA A 60 -19.03 1.41 -6.32
CA ALA A 60 -19.73 2.08 -5.24
C ALA A 60 -19.57 3.62 -5.29
N ALA A 61 -18.41 4.12 -5.73
CA ALA A 61 -18.17 5.54 -5.93
C ALA A 61 -19.11 6.14 -6.98
N GLY A 62 -19.46 5.37 -8.02
CA GLY A 62 -20.32 5.81 -9.12
C GLY A 62 -21.66 6.39 -8.63
N ALA A 63 -22.30 5.72 -7.67
CA ALA A 63 -23.59 6.18 -7.13
C ALA A 63 -23.50 7.53 -6.38
N VAL A 64 -22.36 7.81 -5.75
CA VAL A 64 -22.12 9.08 -5.05
C VAL A 64 -21.78 10.19 -6.06
N ILE A 65 -20.96 9.87 -7.06
CA ILE A 65 -20.59 10.79 -8.15
C ILE A 65 -21.79 11.16 -9.01
N GLU A 66 -22.69 10.22 -9.28
CA GLU A 66 -23.93 10.50 -10.01
C GLU A 66 -24.83 11.50 -9.28
N ARG A 67 -24.80 11.47 -7.94
CA ARG A 67 -25.62 12.35 -7.10
C ARG A 67 -25.03 13.76 -6.94
N TYR A 68 -23.72 13.87 -6.74
CA TYR A 68 -23.07 15.15 -6.40
C TYR A 68 -22.17 15.72 -7.50
N GLY A 69 -21.94 14.97 -8.59
CA GLY A 69 -21.10 15.36 -9.72
C GLY A 69 -19.67 14.86 -9.62
N THR A 70 -18.85 15.16 -10.63
CA THR A 70 -17.46 14.68 -10.72
C THR A 70 -16.42 15.67 -10.16
N ASP A 71 -16.83 16.89 -9.83
CA ASP A 71 -15.93 17.91 -9.30
C ASP A 71 -15.79 17.78 -7.78
N LEU A 72 -14.79 17.01 -7.36
CA LEU A 72 -14.48 16.79 -5.95
C LEU A 72 -14.08 18.08 -5.21
N GLY A 73 -13.60 19.11 -5.92
CA GLY A 73 -13.26 20.40 -5.31
C GLY A 73 -14.49 21.19 -4.88
N ALA A 74 -15.65 20.88 -5.46
CA ALA A 74 -16.94 21.47 -5.13
C ALA A 74 -17.69 20.70 -4.03
N TYR A 75 -17.14 19.58 -3.55
CA TYR A 75 -17.78 18.79 -2.51
C TYR A 75 -17.69 19.49 -1.15
N GLU A 76 -18.81 19.49 -0.44
CA GLU A 76 -18.83 19.75 0.99
C GLU A 76 -18.17 18.58 1.74
N GLU A 77 -17.66 18.85 2.95
CA GLU A 77 -16.97 17.84 3.76
C GLU A 77 -17.78 16.55 3.93
N SER A 78 -19.09 16.68 4.18
CA SER A 78 -19.99 15.53 4.34
C SER A 78 -20.11 14.67 3.08
N GLN A 79 -20.11 15.30 1.89
CA GLN A 79 -20.17 14.60 0.60
C GLN A 79 -18.86 13.87 0.32
N ALA A 80 -17.72 14.50 0.64
CA ALA A 80 -16.40 13.88 0.51
C ALA A 80 -16.26 12.66 1.45
N LEU A 81 -16.74 12.77 2.69
CA LEU A 81 -16.76 11.65 3.63
C LEU A 81 -17.72 10.54 3.20
N GLU A 82 -18.88 10.88 2.62
CA GLU A 82 -19.79 9.90 2.03
C GLU A 82 -19.12 9.12 0.89
N LEU A 83 -18.43 9.81 -0.02
CA LEU A 83 -17.69 9.20 -1.12
C LEU A 83 -16.59 8.26 -0.60
N CYS A 84 -15.74 8.75 0.31
CA CYS A 84 -14.67 7.94 0.92
C CYS A 84 -15.25 6.69 1.61
N GLY A 85 -16.34 6.85 2.36
CA GLY A 85 -17.02 5.76 3.03
C GLY A 85 -17.67 4.76 2.06
N ALA A 86 -18.19 5.22 0.92
CA ALA A 86 -18.72 4.36 -0.14
C ALA A 86 -17.60 3.54 -0.79
N ILE A 87 -16.48 4.18 -1.15
CA ILE A 87 -15.31 3.50 -1.73
C ILE A 87 -14.78 2.42 -0.78
N TRP A 88 -14.56 2.76 0.49
CA TRP A 88 -14.00 1.80 1.45
C TRP A 88 -14.93 0.61 1.68
N ARG A 89 -16.24 0.84 1.77
CA ARG A 89 -17.23 -0.25 1.89
C ARG A 89 -17.26 -1.12 0.65
N GLY A 90 -17.28 -0.52 -0.54
CA GLY A 90 -17.24 -1.26 -1.80
C GLY A 90 -15.99 -2.14 -1.95
N CYS A 91 -14.81 -1.63 -1.59
CA CYS A 91 -13.58 -2.44 -1.54
C CYS A 91 -13.70 -3.61 -0.56
N ALA A 92 -14.22 -3.36 0.65
CA ALA A 92 -14.32 -4.39 1.67
C ALA A 92 -15.33 -5.49 1.30
N ASP A 93 -16.46 -5.11 0.71
CA ASP A 93 -17.49 -6.05 0.27
C ASP A 93 -17.00 -6.91 -0.89
N GLU A 94 -16.30 -6.30 -1.84
CA GLU A 94 -15.68 -7.03 -2.95
C GLU A 94 -14.57 -7.97 -2.48
N LEU A 95 -13.72 -7.55 -1.54
CA LEU A 95 -12.70 -8.42 -0.96
C LEU A 95 -13.34 -9.65 -0.31
N ARG A 96 -14.41 -9.47 0.46
CA ARG A 96 -15.17 -10.59 1.06
C ARG A 96 -15.73 -11.53 0.00
N ARG A 97 -16.27 -10.98 -1.09
CA ARG A 97 -16.79 -11.78 -2.22
C ARG A 97 -15.69 -12.61 -2.86
N ILE A 98 -14.55 -12.00 -3.18
CA ILE A 98 -13.41 -12.68 -3.78
C ILE A 98 -12.91 -13.84 -2.89
N ILE A 99 -12.85 -13.62 -1.57
CA ILE A 99 -12.44 -14.65 -0.60
C ILE A 99 -13.46 -15.79 -0.55
N VAL A 100 -14.76 -15.48 -0.54
CA VAL A 100 -15.83 -16.49 -0.49
C VAL A 100 -15.90 -17.32 -1.77
N ASP A 101 -15.74 -16.67 -2.92
CA ASP A 101 -15.89 -17.30 -4.24
C ASP A 101 -14.61 -18.03 -4.69
N ASP A 102 -13.60 -18.17 -3.81
CA ASP A 102 -12.27 -18.74 -4.07
C ASP A 102 -11.68 -18.26 -5.41
N GLN A 103 -11.91 -16.98 -5.71
CA GLN A 103 -11.41 -16.32 -6.91
C GLN A 103 -9.93 -15.99 -6.71
N ALA A 104 -9.12 -17.04 -6.57
CA ALA A 104 -7.68 -16.93 -6.51
C ALA A 104 -7.19 -16.12 -7.72
N PRO A 105 -6.34 -15.09 -7.52
CA PRO A 105 -5.81 -14.28 -8.59
C PRO A 105 -4.74 -15.03 -9.42
N PHE A 106 -4.66 -16.37 -9.31
CA PHE A 106 -3.76 -17.26 -10.05
C PHE A 106 -4.44 -18.59 -10.37
#